data_AF-A0A971EEA8-F1
#
_entry.id   AF-A0A971EEA8-F1
#
_cell.length_a   1.000
_cell.length_b   1.000
_cell.length_c   1.000
_cell.angle_alpha   90.00
_cell.angle_beta   90.00
_cell.angle_gamma   90.00
#
_symmetry.space_group_name_H-M   'P 1'
#
loop_
_entity.id
_entity.type
_entity.pdbx_description
1 polymer ?
#
loop_
_entity_poly.entity_id
_entity_poly.type
_entity_poly.pdbx_seq_one_letter_code
_entity_poly.pdbx_strand_id
1 'polypeptide(L)'
;MKLMGRHLTVGLIYDRSLWLFPALIGTIIPFSWQLVNLYGTLPAILIILGIFQLLIVSLAAVLYPFLLLFQLSFITAYYLAALVVALAFVSWMSVNTVINCRAGFNLIKLQFSTRTALMLMGLLLSNCCMSLPVSSQTTFWDIHLKPHLAGRLQTKSWEEIIAAIRHDYQQVQNLLPHAVLFGCSPGSFKGLWRAAGLPENQLLIMETIIPQEHARVFRVDRPFYFYVIFNS
;
A
#
# COMPACT_ATOMS: atom_id res chain seq x y z
N MET A 1 13.78 -35.11 -3.37
CA MET A 1 12.91 -34.31 -4.27
C MET A 1 11.42 -34.38 -3.90
N LYS A 2 10.80 -35.54 -3.66
CA LYS A 2 9.38 -35.67 -3.24
C LYS A 2 9.02 -34.93 -1.94
N LEU A 3 9.94 -34.94 -0.96
CA LEU A 3 9.77 -34.24 0.33
C LEU A 3 9.86 -32.71 0.17
N MET A 4 10.80 -32.24 -0.65
CA MET A 4 10.95 -30.82 -0.98
C MET A 4 9.76 -30.33 -1.82
N GLY A 5 9.30 -31.13 -2.78
CA GLY A 5 8.07 -30.90 -3.52
C GLY A 5 6.86 -30.83 -2.59
N ARG A 6 6.73 -31.73 -1.60
CA ARG A 6 5.68 -31.67 -0.57
C ARG A 6 5.79 -30.44 0.33
N HIS A 7 6.99 -30.04 0.75
CA HIS A 7 7.16 -28.81 1.53
C HIS A 7 6.85 -27.53 0.73
N LEU A 8 7.22 -27.50 -0.56
CA LEU A 8 6.87 -26.43 -1.49
C LEU A 8 5.36 -26.42 -1.79
N THR A 9 4.72 -27.58 -1.92
CA THR A 9 3.29 -27.70 -2.30
C THR A 9 2.29 -27.60 -1.14
N VAL A 10 2.64 -28.05 0.07
CA VAL A 10 1.68 -28.21 1.18
C VAL A 10 1.66 -27.02 2.13
N GLY A 11 2.74 -26.25 2.27
CA GLY A 11 2.90 -25.35 3.42
C GLY A 11 2.82 -23.84 3.18
N LEU A 12 3.43 -23.32 2.10
CA LEU A 12 3.81 -21.89 2.07
C LEU A 12 3.69 -21.22 0.69
N ILE A 13 3.77 -21.98 -0.40
CA ILE A 13 3.90 -21.37 -1.73
C ILE A 13 2.56 -21.26 -2.44
N TYR A 14 1.60 -22.18 -2.29
CA TYR A 14 0.46 -22.18 -3.20
C TYR A 14 -0.76 -21.40 -2.73
N ASP A 15 -1.08 -21.35 -1.43
CA ASP A 15 -2.34 -20.74 -0.99
C ASP A 15 -2.39 -19.21 -1.20
N ARG A 16 -1.20 -18.58 -1.31
CA ARG A 16 -1.07 -17.14 -1.62
C ARG A 16 0.04 -16.79 -2.63
N SER A 17 0.62 -17.73 -3.42
CA SER A 17 1.64 -17.36 -4.43
C SER A 17 1.14 -16.32 -5.43
N LEU A 18 -0.13 -16.41 -5.82
CA LEU A 18 -0.73 -15.43 -6.72
C LEU A 18 -0.80 -14.03 -6.10
N TRP A 19 -0.70 -13.90 -4.78
CA TRP A 19 -0.56 -12.61 -4.09
C TRP A 19 0.84 -12.01 -4.19
N LEU A 20 1.85 -12.75 -4.64
CA LEU A 20 3.20 -12.21 -4.88
C LEU A 20 3.20 -11.15 -5.99
N PHE A 21 2.42 -11.39 -7.05
CA PHE A 21 2.25 -10.44 -8.16
C PHE A 21 1.71 -9.09 -7.68
N PRO A 22 0.54 -9.01 -7.02
CA PRO A 22 0.06 -7.75 -6.51
C PRO A 22 0.92 -7.22 -5.36
N ALA A 23 1.60 -8.06 -4.58
CA ALA A 23 2.48 -7.61 -3.50
C ALA A 23 3.72 -6.85 -4.01
N LEU A 24 4.27 -7.23 -5.17
CA LEU A 24 5.37 -6.49 -5.80
C LEU A 24 4.97 -5.03 -6.02
N ILE A 25 3.82 -4.82 -6.66
CA ILE A 25 3.30 -3.49 -6.98
C ILE A 25 2.84 -2.77 -5.72
N GLY A 26 2.14 -3.48 -4.82
CA GLY A 26 1.69 -2.97 -3.53
C GLY A 26 2.82 -2.59 -2.59
N THR A 27 4.04 -3.05 -2.86
CA THR A 27 5.24 -2.56 -2.16
C THR A 27 5.70 -1.23 -2.72
N ILE A 28 5.66 -1.02 -4.04
CA ILE A 28 6.21 0.17 -4.71
C ILE A 28 5.27 1.37 -4.65
N ILE A 29 3.97 1.17 -4.94
CA ILE A 29 3.02 2.27 -5.12
C ILE A 29 2.81 3.16 -3.88
N PRO A 30 2.74 2.63 -2.64
CA PRO A 30 2.64 3.48 -1.44
C PRO A 30 3.81 4.46 -1.33
N PHE A 31 5.03 4.06 -1.71
CA PHE A 31 6.16 4.98 -1.74
C PHE A 31 6.01 6.07 -2.77
N SER A 32 5.44 5.76 -3.95
CA SER A 32 5.21 6.78 -4.98
C SER A 32 4.47 7.98 -4.39
N TRP A 33 3.43 7.74 -3.59
CA TRP A 33 2.67 8.79 -2.93
C TRP A 33 3.49 9.58 -1.91
N GLN A 34 4.31 8.90 -1.10
CA GLN A 34 5.14 9.58 -0.11
C GLN A 34 6.31 10.33 -0.74
N LEU A 35 6.88 9.83 -1.84
CA LEU A 35 7.89 10.53 -2.64
C LEU A 35 7.32 11.81 -3.25
N VAL A 36 6.06 11.81 -3.70
CA VAL A 36 5.40 13.04 -4.16
C VAL A 36 5.31 14.05 -3.01
N ASN A 37 4.96 13.61 -1.80
CA ASN A 37 4.89 14.50 -0.64
C ASN A 37 6.28 15.04 -0.21
N LEU A 38 7.34 14.24 -0.34
CA LEU A 38 8.70 14.61 0.08
C LEU A 38 9.46 15.44 -0.96
N TYR A 39 9.38 15.07 -2.23
CA TYR A 39 10.25 15.57 -3.29
C TYR A 39 9.48 16.20 -4.46
N GLY A 40 8.15 16.15 -4.45
CA GLY A 40 7.30 16.63 -5.53
C GLY A 40 7.07 15.60 -6.64
N THR A 41 6.14 15.93 -7.54
CA THR A 41 5.61 14.99 -8.54
C THR A 41 6.66 14.50 -9.53
N LEU A 42 7.48 15.41 -10.09
CA LEU A 42 8.43 15.05 -11.14
C LEU A 42 9.54 14.12 -10.63
N PRO A 43 10.23 14.42 -9.51
CA PRO A 43 11.21 13.49 -8.95
C PRO A 43 10.61 12.14 -8.58
N ALA A 44 9.40 12.12 -8.01
CA ALA A 44 8.71 10.88 -7.69
C ALA A 44 8.45 10.01 -8.93
N ILE A 45 7.94 10.59 -10.03
CA ILE A 45 7.69 9.85 -11.28
C ILE A 45 9.00 9.27 -11.84
N LEU A 46 10.08 10.06 -11.88
CA LEU A 46 11.38 9.61 -12.38
C LEU A 46 11.95 8.45 -11.56
N ILE A 47 11.88 8.54 -10.23
CA ILE A 47 12.34 7.48 -9.32
C ILE A 47 11.53 6.20 -9.54
N ILE A 48 10.21 6.30 -9.63
CA ILE A 48 9.33 5.14 -9.81
C ILE A 48 9.54 4.48 -11.18
N LEU A 49 9.66 5.27 -12.25
CA LEU A 49 10.02 4.73 -13.57
C LEU A 49 11.39 4.05 -13.54
N GLY A 50 12.37 4.64 -12.85
CA GLY A 50 13.68 4.02 -12.64
C GLY A 50 13.60 2.69 -11.90
N ILE A 51 12.79 2.59 -10.84
CA ILE A 51 12.56 1.35 -10.09
C ILE A 51 11.93 0.28 -10.98
N PHE A 52 10.90 0.63 -11.75
CA PHE A 52 10.28 -0.33 -12.68
C PHE A 52 11.25 -0.77 -13.78
N GLN A 53 12.06 0.15 -14.33
CA GLN A 53 13.08 -0.18 -15.31
C GLN A 53 14.12 -1.14 -14.74
N LEU A 54 14.62 -0.87 -13.53
CA LEU A 54 15.56 -1.74 -12.83
C LEU A 54 14.96 -3.13 -12.59
N LEU A 55 13.69 -3.21 -12.18
CA LEU A 55 12.99 -4.49 -11.99
C LEU A 55 12.87 -5.27 -13.31
N ILE A 56 12.48 -4.61 -14.40
CA ILE A 56 12.35 -5.24 -15.72
C ILE A 56 13.71 -5.75 -16.21
N VAL A 57 14.76 -4.93 -16.15
CA VAL A 57 16.10 -5.31 -16.59
C VAL A 57 16.66 -6.44 -15.72
N SER A 58 16.48 -6.38 -14.40
CA SER A 58 16.93 -7.43 -13.48
C SER A 58 16.20 -8.74 -13.74
N LEU A 59 14.88 -8.70 -13.93
CA LEU A 59 14.10 -9.90 -14.27
C LEU A 59 14.51 -10.45 -15.64
N ALA A 60 14.74 -9.58 -16.63
CA ALA A 60 15.23 -9.99 -17.94
C ALA A 60 16.60 -10.67 -17.84
N ALA A 61 17.51 -10.15 -17.02
CA ALA A 61 18.82 -10.75 -16.77
C ALA A 61 18.73 -12.11 -16.09
N VAL A 62 17.76 -12.32 -15.19
CA VAL A 62 17.50 -13.63 -14.57
C VAL A 62 16.89 -14.61 -15.58
N LEU A 63 15.99 -14.16 -16.45
CA LEU A 63 15.32 -15.00 -17.45
C LEU A 63 16.25 -15.36 -18.63
N TYR A 64 17.16 -14.46 -18.99
CA TYR A 64 17.96 -14.56 -20.20
C TYR A 64 18.77 -15.86 -20.32
N PRO A 65 19.50 -16.33 -19.29
CA PRO A 65 20.24 -17.60 -19.36
C PRO A 65 19.36 -18.81 -19.70
N PHE A 66 18.11 -18.82 -19.24
CA PHE A 66 17.16 -19.90 -19.54
C PHE A 66 16.60 -19.80 -20.95
N LEU A 67 16.39 -18.58 -21.45
CA LEU A 67 15.92 -18.31 -22.81
C LEU A 67 17.03 -18.53 -23.86
N LEU A 68 18.29 -18.45 -23.44
CA LEU A 68 19.47 -18.72 -24.26
C LEU A 68 19.50 -20.19 -24.75
N LEU A 69 18.96 -21.12 -23.95
CA LEU A 69 18.75 -22.52 -24.35
C LEU A 69 17.85 -22.65 -25.59
N PHE A 70 17.00 -21.65 -25.85
CA PHE A 70 16.10 -21.57 -27.00
C PHE A 70 16.60 -20.57 -28.06
N GLN A 71 17.84 -20.10 -27.97
CA GLN A 71 18.45 -19.12 -28.89
C GLN A 71 17.67 -17.79 -29.00
N LEU A 72 16.93 -17.42 -27.95
CA LEU A 72 16.17 -16.17 -27.93
C LEU A 72 17.07 -14.97 -27.56
N SER A 73 16.78 -13.82 -28.16
CA SER A 73 17.52 -12.58 -27.92
C SER A 73 17.25 -12.00 -26.53
N PHE A 74 18.18 -11.20 -26.01
CA PHE A 74 17.97 -10.46 -24.77
C PHE A 74 16.77 -9.50 -24.84
N ILE A 75 16.52 -8.90 -26.01
CA ILE A 75 15.36 -8.03 -26.24
C ILE A 75 14.04 -8.81 -25.98
N THR A 76 13.98 -10.08 -26.38
CA THR A 76 12.83 -10.94 -26.09
C THR A 76 12.66 -11.17 -24.59
N ALA A 77 13.76 -11.43 -23.86
CA ALA A 77 13.74 -11.58 -22.41
C ALA A 77 13.26 -10.30 -21.71
N TYR A 78 13.67 -9.14 -22.22
CA TYR A 78 13.23 -7.83 -21.74
C TYR A 78 11.73 -7.62 -21.91
N TYR A 79 11.18 -7.89 -23.10
CA TYR A 79 9.74 -7.77 -23.33
C TYR A 79 8.93 -8.75 -22.48
N LEU A 80 9.43 -9.97 -22.27
CA LEU A 80 8.78 -10.94 -21.40
C LEU A 80 8.77 -10.46 -19.93
N ALA A 81 9.89 -9.92 -19.45
CA ALA A 81 9.98 -9.32 -18.12
C ALA A 81 9.03 -8.12 -17.96
N ALA A 82 8.96 -7.24 -18.96
CA ALA A 82 8.02 -6.13 -18.98
C ALA A 82 6.56 -6.61 -18.93
N LEU A 83 6.22 -7.66 -19.68
CA LEU A 83 4.89 -8.27 -19.64
C LEU A 83 4.57 -8.83 -18.25
N VAL A 84 5.51 -9.49 -17.58
CA VAL A 84 5.32 -9.99 -16.21
C VAL A 84 5.05 -8.85 -15.23
N VAL A 85 5.79 -7.75 -15.31
CA VAL A 85 5.56 -6.57 -14.46
C VAL A 85 4.20 -5.92 -14.77
N ALA A 86 3.81 -5.84 -16.04
CA ALA A 86 2.50 -5.33 -16.44
C ALA A 86 1.36 -6.21 -15.89
N LEU A 87 1.49 -7.54 -15.96
CA LEU A 87 0.52 -8.47 -15.38
C LEU A 87 0.44 -8.34 -13.85
N ALA A 88 1.57 -8.10 -13.18
CA ALA A 88 1.59 -7.82 -11.74
C ALA A 88 0.80 -6.54 -11.41
N PHE A 89 0.94 -5.49 -12.21
CA PHE A 89 0.18 -4.25 -12.07
C PHE A 89 -1.32 -4.45 -12.28
N VAL A 90 -1.71 -5.19 -13.33
CA VAL A 90 -3.12 -5.52 -13.58
C VAL A 90 -3.70 -6.33 -12.43
N SER A 91 -2.97 -7.34 -11.93
CA SER A 91 -3.38 -8.14 -10.76
C SER A 91 -3.62 -7.27 -9.53
N TRP A 92 -2.69 -6.35 -9.23
CA TRP A 92 -2.85 -5.39 -8.13
C TRP A 92 -4.08 -4.49 -8.29
N MET A 93 -4.30 -3.95 -9.49
CA MET A 93 -5.49 -3.16 -9.78
C MET A 93 -6.78 -3.96 -9.59
N SER A 94 -6.81 -5.22 -10.03
CA SER A 94 -7.97 -6.10 -9.86
C SER A 94 -8.28 -6.34 -8.40
N VAL A 95 -7.29 -6.68 -7.57
CA VAL A 95 -7.46 -6.87 -6.12
C VAL A 95 -8.05 -5.63 -5.48
N ASN A 96 -7.48 -4.45 -5.77
CA ASN A 96 -7.95 -3.19 -5.22
C ASN A 96 -9.38 -2.87 -5.65
N THR A 97 -9.68 -3.07 -6.93
CA THR A 97 -11.02 -2.79 -7.47
C THR A 97 -12.05 -3.69 -6.80
N VAL A 98 -11.80 -5.00 -6.74
CA VAL A 98 -12.72 -5.95 -6.12
C VAL A 98 -13.01 -5.61 -4.67
N ILE A 99 -11.98 -5.33 -3.86
CA ILE A 99 -12.15 -5.02 -2.45
C ILE A 99 -12.90 -3.70 -2.24
N ASN A 100 -12.51 -2.63 -2.95
CA ASN A 100 -13.17 -1.34 -2.79
C ASN A 100 -14.62 -1.35 -3.31
N CYS A 101 -14.90 -2.09 -4.38
CA CYS A 101 -16.27 -2.27 -4.88
C CYS A 101 -17.14 -3.06 -3.88
N ARG A 102 -16.61 -4.14 -3.30
CA ARG A 102 -17.33 -4.93 -2.29
C ARG A 102 -17.57 -4.17 -0.99
N ALA A 103 -16.60 -3.37 -0.57
CA ALA A 103 -16.68 -2.61 0.68
C ALA A 103 -17.63 -1.41 0.60
N GLY A 104 -17.81 -0.83 -0.59
CA GLY A 104 -18.67 0.34 -0.75
C GLY A 104 -18.26 1.48 0.19
N PHE A 105 -16.95 1.66 0.44
CA PHE A 105 -16.46 2.70 1.35
C PHE A 105 -17.02 4.07 0.97
N ASN A 106 -17.25 4.92 1.95
CA ASN A 106 -17.82 6.26 1.78
C ASN A 106 -16.72 7.31 1.63
N LEU A 107 -15.71 7.27 2.50
CA LEU A 107 -14.65 8.26 2.61
C LEU A 107 -13.33 7.77 2.01
N ILE A 108 -12.96 6.53 2.31
CA ILE A 108 -11.64 6.00 1.98
C ILE A 108 -11.65 5.11 0.74
N LYS A 109 -10.44 4.86 0.24
CA LYS A 109 -10.11 3.81 -0.72
C LYS A 109 -8.89 3.07 -0.17
N LEU A 110 -8.95 1.74 -0.20
CA LEU A 110 -7.83 0.89 0.17
C LEU A 110 -6.97 0.54 -1.05
N GLN A 111 -5.67 0.46 -0.83
CA GLN A 111 -4.71 -0.05 -1.80
C GLN A 111 -3.95 -1.20 -1.16
N PHE A 112 -3.97 -2.37 -1.80
CA PHE A 112 -3.25 -3.54 -1.32
C PHE A 112 -1.77 -3.21 -1.20
N SER A 113 -1.19 -3.58 -0.08
CA SER A 113 0.20 -3.30 0.22
C SER A 113 0.84 -4.44 1.01
N THR A 114 2.06 -4.22 1.48
CA THR A 114 2.88 -5.22 2.15
C THR A 114 3.42 -4.71 3.47
N ARG A 115 3.78 -5.65 4.33
CA ARG A 115 4.54 -5.35 5.55
C ARG A 115 5.83 -4.58 5.24
N THR A 116 6.48 -4.92 4.12
CA THR A 116 7.71 -4.27 3.68
C THR A 116 7.49 -2.79 3.41
N ALA A 117 6.41 -2.43 2.70
CA ALA A 117 6.05 -1.03 2.49
C ALA A 117 5.80 -0.32 3.82
N LEU A 118 5.00 -0.90 4.71
CA LEU A 118 4.74 -0.35 6.05
C LEU A 118 6.03 -0.05 6.83
N MET A 119 6.93 -1.03 6.91
CA MET A 119 8.19 -0.89 7.66
C MET A 119 9.10 0.17 7.06
N LEU A 120 9.27 0.14 5.74
CA LEU A 120 10.12 1.10 5.06
C LEU A 120 9.54 2.51 5.07
N MET A 121 8.22 2.69 5.02
CA MET A 121 7.60 3.99 5.23
C MET A 121 7.73 4.45 6.69
N GLY A 122 7.58 3.56 7.67
CA GLY A 122 7.84 3.88 9.08
C GLY A 122 9.27 4.37 9.31
N LEU A 123 10.24 3.75 8.65
CA LEU A 123 11.64 4.18 8.66
C LEU A 123 11.84 5.50 7.92
N LEU A 124 11.35 5.61 6.69
CA LEU A 124 11.52 6.81 5.85
C LEU A 124 10.86 8.04 6.47
N LEU A 125 9.63 7.88 6.98
CA LEU A 125 8.81 8.99 7.44
C LEU A 125 8.97 9.29 8.92
N SER A 126 9.21 8.30 9.78
CA SER A 126 9.20 8.50 11.24
C SER A 126 10.45 7.93 11.92
N ASN A 127 11.44 7.45 11.16
CA ASN A 127 12.64 6.79 11.68
C ASN A 127 12.32 5.70 12.72
N CYS A 128 11.21 4.98 12.51
CA CYS A 128 10.66 4.03 13.48
C CYS A 128 10.38 2.67 12.84
N CYS A 129 10.82 1.61 13.52
CA CYS A 129 10.40 0.24 13.24
C CYS A 129 9.27 -0.15 14.17
N MET A 130 8.09 -0.41 13.62
CA MET A 130 6.94 -0.83 14.41
C MET A 130 6.91 -2.33 14.64
N SER A 131 6.77 -2.72 15.90
CA SER A 131 6.41 -4.09 16.28
C SER A 131 4.89 -4.21 16.33
N LEU A 132 4.31 -4.90 15.34
CA LEU A 132 2.89 -5.20 15.29
C LEU A 132 2.67 -6.71 15.48
N PRO A 133 1.57 -7.13 16.14
CA PRO A 133 1.18 -8.52 16.15
C PRO A 133 0.79 -8.92 14.71
N VAL A 134 1.56 -9.80 14.09
CA VAL A 134 1.33 -10.27 12.72
C VAL A 134 1.14 -11.78 12.73
N SER A 135 0.08 -12.24 12.08
CA SER A 135 -0.18 -13.66 11.83
C SER A 135 0.06 -14.01 10.36
N SER A 136 0.04 -15.29 10.01
CA SER A 136 0.09 -15.75 8.62
C SER A 136 -1.10 -15.25 7.77
N GLN A 137 -2.20 -14.87 8.41
CA GLN A 137 -3.41 -14.39 7.74
C GLN A 137 -3.40 -12.88 7.52
N THR A 138 -2.56 -12.15 8.25
CA THR A 138 -2.53 -10.69 8.24
C THR A 138 -2.28 -10.14 6.83
N THR A 139 -3.08 -9.16 6.43
CA THR A 139 -2.92 -8.44 5.16
C THR A 139 -2.66 -6.96 5.42
N PHE A 140 -1.99 -6.29 4.49
CA PHE A 140 -1.55 -4.92 4.67
C PHE A 140 -2.19 -4.04 3.61
N TRP A 141 -2.71 -2.89 4.02
CA TRP A 141 -3.45 -1.99 3.14
C TRP A 141 -3.09 -0.54 3.42
N ASP A 142 -2.78 0.19 2.35
CA ASP A 142 -2.56 1.63 2.38
C ASP A 142 -3.90 2.36 2.21
N ILE A 143 -4.19 3.30 3.10
CA ILE A 143 -5.43 4.05 3.17
C ILE A 143 -5.25 5.37 2.46
N HIS A 144 -6.13 5.63 1.50
CA HIS A 144 -6.21 6.90 0.81
C HIS A 144 -7.61 7.48 0.97
N LEU A 145 -7.71 8.81 1.05
CA LEU A 145 -8.98 9.47 0.80
C LEU A 145 -9.38 9.26 -0.66
N LYS A 146 -10.67 9.10 -0.91
CA LYS A 146 -11.15 9.06 -2.29
C LYS A 146 -10.69 10.31 -3.06
N PRO A 147 -10.19 10.18 -4.30
CA PRO A 147 -9.62 11.32 -5.04
C PRO A 147 -10.56 12.51 -5.19
N HIS A 148 -11.87 12.28 -5.33
CA HIS A 148 -12.86 13.37 -5.44
C HIS A 148 -13.16 14.06 -4.11
N LEU A 149 -12.79 13.46 -2.97
CA LEU A 149 -12.91 14.05 -1.62
C LEU A 149 -11.61 14.72 -1.17
N ALA A 150 -10.47 14.38 -1.77
CA ALA A 150 -9.19 15.00 -1.48
C ALA A 150 -9.29 16.52 -1.71
N GLY A 151 -9.15 17.29 -0.64
CA GLY A 151 -9.25 18.76 -0.66
C GLY A 151 -10.65 19.34 -0.63
N ARG A 152 -11.67 18.46 -0.62
CA ARG A 152 -13.08 18.85 -0.55
C ARG A 152 -13.75 18.37 0.73
N LEU A 153 -13.02 17.72 1.64
CA LEU A 153 -13.54 17.31 2.95
C LEU A 153 -14.19 18.44 3.73
N GLN A 154 -13.73 19.68 3.58
CA GLN A 154 -14.31 20.86 4.21
C GLN A 154 -15.76 21.15 3.78
N THR A 155 -16.24 20.57 2.67
CA THR A 155 -17.64 20.71 2.24
C THR A 155 -18.58 19.72 2.95
N LYS A 156 -18.05 18.83 3.79
CA LYS A 156 -18.82 17.87 4.58
C LYS A 156 -18.89 18.32 6.03
N SER A 157 -20.01 18.07 6.69
CA SER A 157 -20.11 18.32 8.12
C SER A 157 -19.24 17.34 8.91
N TRP A 158 -18.94 17.73 10.14
CA TRP A 158 -18.18 16.89 11.07
C TRP A 158 -18.90 15.56 11.32
N GLU A 159 -20.22 15.59 11.47
CA GLU A 159 -21.07 14.41 11.70
C GLU A 159 -21.07 13.46 10.50
N GLU A 160 -21.11 14.00 9.27
CA GLU A 160 -21.01 13.20 8.05
C GLU A 160 -19.67 12.45 7.96
N ILE A 161 -18.57 13.13 8.31
CA ILE A 161 -17.24 12.54 8.30
C ILE A 161 -17.14 11.42 9.35
N ILE A 162 -17.66 11.66 10.55
CA ILE A 162 -17.69 10.66 11.62
C ILE A 162 -18.49 9.43 11.22
N ALA A 163 -19.70 9.62 10.67
CA ALA A 163 -20.56 8.54 10.23
C ALA A 163 -19.87 7.72 9.11
N ALA A 164 -19.20 8.40 8.18
CA ALA A 164 -18.44 7.75 7.12
C ALA A 164 -17.24 6.94 7.66
N ILE A 165 -16.49 7.48 8.63
CA ILE A 165 -15.37 6.75 9.27
C ILE A 165 -15.87 5.50 9.97
N ARG A 166 -16.97 5.61 10.75
CA ARG A 166 -17.56 4.46 11.44
C ARG A 166 -18.00 3.38 10.46
N HIS A 167 -18.72 3.78 9.41
CA HIS A 167 -19.15 2.87 8.35
C HIS A 167 -17.94 2.19 7.70
N ASP A 168 -16.93 2.96 7.27
CA ASP A 168 -15.79 2.41 6.54
C ASP A 168 -14.96 1.48 7.42
N TYR A 169 -14.75 1.83 8.69
CA TYR A 169 -14.08 0.95 9.64
C TYR A 169 -14.85 -0.37 9.81
N GLN A 170 -16.17 -0.32 9.97
CA GLN A 170 -17.00 -1.54 10.06
C GLN A 170 -16.91 -2.40 8.79
N GLN A 171 -16.89 -1.79 7.61
CA GLN A 171 -16.70 -2.53 6.35
C GLN A 171 -15.33 -3.19 6.27
N VAL A 172 -14.28 -2.53 6.76
CA VAL A 172 -12.95 -3.16 6.87
C VAL A 172 -13.00 -4.36 7.79
N GLN A 173 -13.59 -4.23 8.99
CA GLN A 173 -13.69 -5.35 9.94
C GLN A 173 -14.40 -6.57 9.33
N ASN A 174 -15.50 -6.33 8.61
CA ASN A 174 -16.30 -7.38 8.01
C ASN A 174 -15.58 -8.09 6.84
N LEU A 175 -14.87 -7.33 6.00
CA LEU A 175 -14.26 -7.87 4.78
C LEU A 175 -12.81 -8.33 4.97
N LEU A 176 -12.10 -7.71 5.91
CA LEU A 176 -10.66 -7.88 6.12
C LEU A 176 -10.36 -7.92 7.64
N PRO A 177 -10.85 -8.95 8.36
CA PRO A 177 -10.75 -9.02 9.83
C PRO A 177 -9.31 -9.05 10.36
N HIS A 178 -8.34 -9.45 9.53
CA HIS A 178 -6.92 -9.49 9.86
C HIS A 178 -6.11 -8.42 9.11
N ALA A 179 -6.74 -7.31 8.70
CA ALA A 179 -6.00 -6.23 8.04
C ALA A 179 -5.25 -5.35 9.05
N VAL A 180 -4.03 -4.99 8.65
CA VAL A 180 -3.33 -3.81 9.14
C VAL A 180 -3.51 -2.74 8.08
N LEU A 181 -4.13 -1.64 8.45
CA LEU A 181 -4.24 -0.47 7.61
C LEU A 181 -3.19 0.54 8.01
N PHE A 182 -2.66 1.28 7.05
CA PHE A 182 -1.78 2.41 7.35
C PHE A 182 -1.95 3.51 6.32
N GLY A 183 -1.43 4.69 6.60
CA GLY A 183 -1.47 5.79 5.65
C GLY A 183 -0.80 7.03 6.22
N CYS A 184 -0.52 8.01 5.37
CA CYS A 184 0.12 9.26 5.76
C CYS A 184 -0.76 10.44 5.32
N SER A 185 -1.06 11.36 6.23
CA SER A 185 -1.88 12.53 5.90
C SER A 185 -1.58 13.75 6.77
N PRO A 186 -1.90 14.97 6.29
CA PRO A 186 -1.75 16.19 7.07
C PRO A 186 -2.83 16.30 8.16
N GLY A 187 -2.42 16.66 9.38
CA GLY A 187 -3.29 16.83 10.55
C GLY A 187 -3.74 15.51 11.17
N SER A 188 -4.04 15.50 12.48
CA SER A 188 -4.32 14.29 13.28
C SER A 188 -5.76 13.78 13.12
N PHE A 189 -5.94 12.49 12.79
CA PHE A 189 -7.24 11.81 12.82
C PHE A 189 -7.73 11.42 14.22
N LYS A 190 -6.94 11.63 15.28
CA LYS A 190 -7.27 11.16 16.64
C LYS A 190 -8.63 11.64 17.14
N GLY A 191 -8.95 12.91 16.89
CA GLY A 191 -10.24 13.50 17.29
C GLY A 191 -11.43 12.86 16.57
N LEU A 192 -11.30 12.64 15.26
CA LEU A 192 -12.32 11.98 14.44
C LEU A 192 -12.49 10.51 14.83
N TRP A 193 -11.39 9.81 15.13
CA TRP A 193 -11.39 8.42 15.59
C TRP A 193 -12.16 8.25 16.91
N ARG A 194 -11.85 9.11 17.89
CA ARG A 194 -12.55 9.14 19.17
C ARG A 194 -14.03 9.48 19.00
N ALA A 195 -14.35 10.48 18.18
CA ALA A 195 -15.74 10.88 17.94
C ALA A 195 -16.55 9.80 17.19
N ALA A 196 -15.89 8.97 16.37
CA ALA A 196 -16.50 7.79 15.75
C ALA A 196 -16.80 6.67 16.75
N GLY A 197 -16.28 6.74 17.98
CA GLY A 197 -16.45 5.72 19.02
C GLY A 197 -15.55 4.50 18.80
N LEU A 198 -14.40 4.69 18.14
CA LEU A 198 -13.49 3.60 17.79
C LEU A 198 -12.41 3.39 18.87
N PRO A 199 -11.92 2.16 19.09
CA PRO A 199 -10.95 1.86 20.14
C PRO A 199 -9.60 2.55 19.91
N GLU A 200 -9.10 3.33 20.87
CA GLU A 200 -7.83 4.05 20.72
C GLU A 200 -6.60 3.13 20.74
N ASN A 201 -6.68 1.97 21.39
CA ASN A 201 -5.60 0.99 21.46
C ASN A 201 -5.27 0.34 20.10
N GLN A 202 -6.16 0.48 19.12
CA GLN A 202 -5.99 -0.04 17.76
C GLN A 202 -5.41 1.00 16.80
N LEU A 203 -5.19 2.24 17.26
CA LEU A 203 -4.68 3.34 16.44
C LEU A 203 -3.31 3.79 16.96
N LEU A 204 -2.28 3.58 16.16
CA LEU A 204 -0.97 4.20 16.33
C LEU A 204 -0.87 5.43 15.43
N ILE A 205 -0.35 6.53 16.00
CA ILE A 205 -0.12 7.78 15.30
C ILE A 205 1.30 8.21 15.61
N MET A 206 2.08 8.47 14.57
CA MET A 206 3.45 8.99 14.66
C MET A 206 3.55 10.26 13.85
N GLU A 207 4.29 11.24 14.35
CA GLU A 207 4.66 12.40 13.54
C GLU A 207 5.70 11.98 12.49
N THR A 208 5.67 12.66 11.34
CA THR A 208 6.61 12.37 10.24
C THR A 208 7.64 13.47 10.07
N ILE A 209 8.74 13.17 9.38
CA ILE A 209 9.78 14.12 9.01
C ILE A 209 9.36 15.07 7.88
N ILE A 210 8.17 14.91 7.29
CA ILE A 210 7.71 15.74 6.17
C ILE A 210 7.57 17.18 6.69
N PRO A 211 8.39 18.13 6.19
CA PRO A 211 8.39 19.50 6.69
C PRO A 211 7.06 20.21 6.39
N GLN A 212 6.60 21.01 7.35
CA GLN A 212 5.31 21.73 7.28
C GLN A 212 5.22 22.69 6.08
N GLU A 213 6.35 23.25 5.63
CA GLU A 213 6.41 24.17 4.49
C GLU A 213 6.14 23.49 3.14
N HIS A 214 6.49 22.21 3.03
CA HIS A 214 6.17 21.36 1.88
C HIS A 214 4.81 20.66 2.04
N ALA A 215 4.20 20.75 3.23
CA ALA A 215 2.89 20.22 3.58
C ALA A 215 1.72 21.11 3.13
N ARG A 216 1.89 21.95 2.09
CA ARG A 216 0.80 22.74 1.47
C ARG A 216 -0.17 21.87 0.66
N VAL A 217 -0.60 20.75 1.22
CA VAL A 217 -1.75 20.01 0.72
C VAL A 217 -2.99 20.70 1.29
N PHE A 218 -3.69 21.46 0.44
CA PHE A 218 -4.91 22.24 0.76
C PHE A 218 -4.73 23.57 1.51
N ARG A 219 -3.60 24.27 1.34
CA ARG A 219 -3.35 25.63 1.88
C ARG A 219 -3.42 25.77 3.41
N VAL A 220 -3.27 24.68 4.15
CA VAL A 220 -3.20 24.71 5.62
C VAL A 220 -1.92 24.04 6.07
N ASP A 221 -1.05 24.79 6.75
CA ASP A 221 0.18 24.25 7.33
C ASP A 221 -0.19 23.32 8.48
N ARG A 222 0.02 22.01 8.29
CA ARG A 222 -0.23 21.00 9.32
C ARG A 222 0.90 19.96 9.34
N PRO A 223 1.29 19.48 10.53
CA PRO A 223 2.20 18.34 10.61
C PRO A 223 1.55 17.13 9.94
N PHE A 224 2.38 16.37 9.21
CA PHE A 224 1.98 15.09 8.65
C PHE A 224 2.15 14.00 9.71
N TYR A 225 1.16 13.13 9.77
CA TYR A 225 1.16 11.98 10.65
C TYR A 225 1.08 10.69 9.84
N PHE A 226 1.84 9.70 10.31
CA PHE A 226 1.76 8.34 9.85
C PHE A 226 0.86 7.54 10.80
N TYR A 227 -0.17 6.94 10.23
CA TYR A 227 -1.20 6.21 10.94
C TYR A 227 -1.05 4.73 10.69
N VAL A 228 -1.24 3.94 11.74
CA VAL A 228 -1.39 2.49 11.62
C VAL A 228 -2.60 2.06 12.46
N ILE A 229 -3.53 1.38 11.79
CA ILE A 229 -4.71 0.79 12.39
C ILE A 229 -4.54 -0.73 12.31
N PHE A 230 -4.64 -1.42 13.43
CA PHE A 230 -4.52 -2.87 13.47
C PHE A 230 -5.56 -3.45 14.41
N ASN A 231 -6.03 -4.63 14.03
CA ASN A 231 -6.92 -5.42 14.86
C ASN A 231 -6.08 -6.28 15.79
N SER A 232 -6.30 -6.10 17.09
CA SER A 232 -5.84 -6.96 18.17
C SER A 232 -6.71 -8.20 18.29
#